data_AF-A0A838PUD3-F1
#
_entry.id   AF-A0A838PUD3-F1
#
_cell.length_a   1.000
_cell.length_b   1.000
_cell.length_c   1.000
_cell.angle_alpha   90.00
_cell.angle_beta   90.00
_cell.angle_gamma   90.00
#
_symmetry.space_group_name_H-M   'P 1'
#
loop_
_entity.id
_entity.type
_entity.pdbx_description
1 polymer ?
#
loop_
_entity_poly.entity_id
_entity_poly.type
_entity_poly.pdbx_seq_one_letter_code
_entity_poly.pdbx_strand_id
1 'polypeptide(L)'
;MATPSPSPTARPARISLSTALVAGAALVSLATIAVGAVLLLGGRDIGAPLPPFLFRFRPDASLLSLLAAALLAGGVLGARLLCAPTVKPAVFALAATVLGLALRLSLNASRDGPIDWWIFFDPRFGEGTVEYLSALPALDFGVPLFLDRFAETASALPVHAVGHPPGLLSVVGLLGIESAPAFAALIIAVGVLAIPLVYLLGRELLDDDARARAATLLFVFAPSAIIYGASAADALYATLGTLAALLLITRRPLVRLVAG
;
A
#
# COMPACT_ATOMS: atom_id res chain seq x y z
N MET A 1 -68.95 0.99 -21.92
CA MET A 1 -67.91 -0.05 -21.93
C MET A 1 -66.58 0.63 -22.23
N ALA A 2 -65.80 0.96 -21.20
CA ALA A 2 -64.53 1.66 -21.36
C ALA A 2 -63.42 0.64 -21.66
N THR A 3 -62.68 0.86 -22.75
CA THR A 3 -61.53 0.03 -23.13
C THR A 3 -60.40 0.21 -22.11
N PRO A 4 -59.80 -0.89 -21.60
CA PRO A 4 -58.69 -0.79 -20.65
C PRO A 4 -57.49 -0.14 -21.33
N SER A 5 -56.97 0.92 -20.71
CA SER A 5 -55.76 1.59 -21.17
C SER A 5 -54.57 0.63 -21.13
N PRO A 6 -53.72 0.60 -22.18
CA PRO A 6 -52.58 -0.30 -22.23
C PRO A 6 -51.61 0.00 -21.09
N SER A 7 -51.25 -1.04 -20.34
CA SER A 7 -50.25 -0.99 -19.27
C SER A 7 -48.94 -0.41 -19.81
N PRO A 8 -48.30 0.54 -19.08
CA PRO A 8 -47.05 1.13 -19.53
C PRO A 8 -45.99 0.04 -19.69
N THR A 9 -45.56 -0.19 -20.93
CA THR A 9 -44.47 -1.10 -21.25
C THR A 9 -43.20 -0.56 -20.60
N ALA A 10 -42.64 -1.34 -19.66
CA ALA A 10 -41.43 -0.99 -18.94
C ALA A 10 -40.30 -0.68 -19.96
N ARG A 11 -39.82 0.56 -19.98
CA ARG A 11 -38.69 0.93 -20.83
C ARG A 11 -37.46 0.12 -20.41
N PRO A 12 -36.73 -0.51 -21.35
CA PRO A 12 -35.51 -1.21 -21.02
C PRO A 12 -34.51 -0.24 -20.38
N ALA A 13 -33.91 -0.66 -19.26
CA ALA A 13 -32.90 0.12 -18.57
C ALA A 13 -31.74 0.38 -19.53
N ARG A 14 -31.50 1.66 -19.86
CA ARG A 14 -30.34 2.05 -20.66
C ARG A 14 -29.11 1.95 -19.77
N ILE A 15 -28.22 1.01 -20.09
CA ILE A 15 -26.89 0.94 -19.49
C ILE A 15 -26.15 2.22 -19.91
N SER A 16 -25.65 2.98 -18.93
CA SER A 16 -24.85 4.17 -19.24
C SER A 16 -23.54 3.74 -19.91
N LEU A 17 -23.01 4.61 -20.77
CA LEU A 17 -21.71 4.40 -21.42
C LEU A 17 -20.60 4.13 -20.39
N SER A 18 -20.65 4.78 -19.22
CA SER A 18 -19.71 4.54 -18.12
C SER A 18 -19.75 3.11 -17.60
N THR A 19 -20.94 2.55 -17.39
CA THR A 19 -21.11 1.16 -16.93
C THR A 19 -20.67 0.18 -18.00
N ALA A 20 -20.97 0.46 -19.28
CA ALA A 20 -20.52 -0.36 -20.40
C ALA A 20 -18.99 -0.37 -20.53
N LEU A 21 -18.32 0.78 -20.35
CA LEU A 21 -16.86 0.88 -20.37
C LEU A 21 -16.21 0.13 -19.21
N VAL A 22 -16.74 0.25 -17.98
CA VAL A 22 -16.24 -0.49 -16.81
C VAL A 22 -16.39 -1.99 -17.02
N ALA A 23 -17.55 -2.43 -17.49
CA ALA A 23 -17.79 -3.85 -17.80
C ALA A 23 -16.86 -4.35 -18.92
N GLY A 24 -16.65 -3.55 -19.97
CA GLY A 24 -15.73 -3.86 -21.06
C GLY A 24 -14.28 -3.99 -20.57
N ALA A 25 -13.81 -3.06 -19.75
CA ALA A 25 -12.47 -3.12 -19.15
C ALA A 25 -12.29 -4.33 -18.23
N ALA A 26 -13.31 -4.68 -17.45
CA ALA A 26 -13.30 -5.88 -16.61
C ALA A 26 -13.23 -7.16 -17.46
N LEU A 27 -14.01 -7.26 -18.53
CA LEU A 27 -13.98 -8.40 -19.46
C LEU A 27 -12.62 -8.54 -20.16
N VAL A 28 -12.04 -7.45 -20.65
CA VAL A 28 -10.69 -7.46 -21.26
C VAL A 28 -9.66 -7.93 -20.24
N SER A 29 -9.70 -7.41 -19.01
CA SER A 29 -8.77 -7.82 -17.94
C SER A 29 -8.89 -9.31 -17.63
N LEU A 30 -10.12 -9.82 -17.49
CA LEU A 30 -10.37 -11.25 -17.27
C LEU A 30 -9.87 -12.11 -18.43
N ALA A 31 -10.08 -11.68 -19.67
CA ALA A 31 -9.58 -12.38 -20.85
C ALA A 31 -8.05 -12.40 -20.88
N THR A 32 -7.37 -11.28 -20.56
CA THR A 32 -5.90 -11.22 -20.47
C THR A 32 -5.37 -12.19 -19.42
N ILE A 33 -6.00 -12.24 -18.23
CA ILE A 33 -5.64 -13.17 -17.15
C ILE A 33 -5.82 -14.62 -17.61
N ALA A 34 -6.94 -14.94 -18.26
CA ALA A 34 -7.23 -16.29 -18.75
C ALA A 34 -6.21 -16.74 -19.80
N VAL A 35 -5.86 -15.87 -20.76
CA VAL A 35 -4.82 -16.14 -21.76
C VAL A 35 -3.46 -16.35 -21.09
N GLY A 36 -3.09 -15.49 -20.14
CA GLY A 36 -1.86 -15.62 -19.36
C GLY A 36 -1.76 -16.95 -18.62
N ALA A 37 -2.85 -17.37 -17.95
CA ALA A 37 -2.93 -18.64 -17.25
C ALA A 37 -2.80 -19.84 -18.20
N VAL A 38 -3.46 -19.82 -19.36
CA VAL A 38 -3.36 -20.90 -20.37
C VAL A 38 -1.93 -21.01 -20.92
N LEU A 39 -1.27 -19.88 -21.20
CA LEU A 39 0.13 -19.87 -21.67
C LEU A 39 1.08 -20.43 -20.61
N LEU A 40 0.89 -20.04 -19.34
CA LEU A 40 1.68 -20.55 -18.22
C LEU A 40 1.50 -22.07 -18.04
N LEU A 41 0.27 -22.57 -18.08
CA LEU A 41 -0.02 -24.01 -18.03
C LEU A 41 0.59 -24.78 -19.21
N GLY A 42 0.74 -24.13 -20.37
CA GLY A 42 1.44 -24.67 -21.54
C GLY A 42 2.96 -24.55 -21.50
N GLY A 43 3.55 -24.10 -20.39
CA GLY A 43 5.00 -23.94 -20.22
C GLY A 43 5.61 -22.78 -21.00
N ARG A 44 4.79 -21.85 -21.54
CA ARG A 44 5.27 -20.66 -22.24
C ARG A 44 5.35 -19.48 -21.28
N ASP A 45 6.57 -19.16 -20.84
CA ASP A 45 6.85 -17.92 -20.13
C ASP A 45 6.94 -16.76 -21.15
N ILE A 46 6.09 -15.75 -20.99
CA ILE A 46 6.04 -14.56 -21.86
C ILE A 46 6.64 -13.33 -21.18
N GLY A 47 7.51 -13.53 -20.19
CA GLY A 47 8.17 -12.47 -19.42
C GLY A 47 7.32 -11.92 -18.27
N ALA A 48 6.07 -12.38 -18.16
CA ALA A 48 5.21 -12.18 -17.00
C ALA A 48 4.54 -13.52 -16.67
N PRO A 49 4.55 -13.96 -15.40
CA PRO A 49 3.96 -15.23 -15.03
C PRO A 49 2.43 -15.27 -15.21
N LEU A 50 1.73 -14.13 -15.12
CA LEU A 50 0.29 -14.03 -15.30
C LEU A 50 -0.11 -12.66 -15.86
N PRO A 51 0.13 -12.36 -17.15
CA PRO A 51 -0.19 -11.06 -17.72
C PRO A 51 -1.64 -10.62 -17.43
N PRO A 52 -1.88 -9.34 -17.09
CA PRO A 52 -0.93 -8.23 -17.04
C PRO A 52 -0.09 -8.16 -15.76
N PHE A 53 -0.19 -9.16 -14.89
CA PHE A 53 0.48 -9.21 -13.61
C PHE A 53 1.90 -9.76 -13.71
N LEU A 54 2.82 -9.09 -13.03
CA LEU A 54 4.19 -9.55 -12.84
C LEU A 54 4.32 -10.54 -11.67
N PHE A 55 3.25 -10.77 -10.92
CA PHE A 55 3.23 -11.68 -9.77
C PHE A 55 2.74 -13.09 -10.15
N ARG A 56 3.30 -14.10 -9.48
CA ARG A 56 2.81 -15.48 -9.57
C ARG A 56 1.62 -15.66 -8.65
N PHE A 57 0.47 -16.02 -9.20
CA PHE A 57 -0.68 -16.42 -8.40
C PHE A 57 -0.45 -17.81 -7.82
N ARG A 58 -0.21 -17.88 -6.50
CA ARG A 58 -0.08 -19.13 -5.75
C ARG A 58 -1.06 -19.07 -4.57
N PRO A 59 -2.32 -19.49 -4.79
CA PRO A 59 -3.31 -19.45 -3.74
C PRO A 59 -2.91 -20.46 -2.67
N ASP A 60 -2.56 -19.95 -1.50
CA ASP A 60 -2.30 -20.74 -0.31
C ASP A 60 -3.05 -20.09 0.87
N ALA A 61 -3.65 -20.91 1.72
CA ALA A 61 -4.47 -20.46 2.82
C ALA A 61 -4.10 -21.24 4.08
N SER A 62 -3.40 -20.56 4.98
CA SER A 62 -3.13 -21.09 6.31
C SER A 62 -4.29 -20.77 7.27
N LEU A 63 -4.23 -21.33 8.48
CA LEU A 63 -5.14 -20.94 9.57
C LEU A 63 -5.05 -19.45 9.90
N LEU A 64 -3.92 -18.79 9.63
CA LEU A 64 -3.75 -17.34 9.82
C LEU A 64 -4.56 -16.53 8.80
N SER A 65 -4.92 -17.10 7.65
CA SER A 65 -5.87 -16.47 6.72
C SER A 65 -7.25 -16.27 7.35
N LEU A 66 -7.68 -17.17 8.26
CA LEU A 66 -8.92 -17.00 9.00
C LEU A 66 -8.83 -15.83 9.98
N LEU A 67 -7.68 -15.63 10.62
CA LEU A 67 -7.43 -14.47 11.49
C LEU A 67 -7.46 -13.17 10.69
N ALA A 68 -6.80 -13.11 9.53
CA ALA A 68 -6.84 -11.96 8.64
C ALA A 68 -8.27 -11.65 8.17
N ALA A 69 -9.04 -12.68 7.78
CA ALA A 69 -10.44 -12.53 7.39
C ALA A 69 -11.33 -12.04 8.55
N ALA A 70 -11.14 -12.58 9.75
CA ALA A 70 -11.85 -12.16 10.95
C ALA A 70 -11.52 -10.71 11.34
N LEU A 71 -10.25 -10.31 11.26
CA LEU A 71 -9.81 -8.93 11.50
C LEU A 71 -10.35 -7.97 10.45
N LEU A 72 -10.42 -8.37 9.18
CA LEU A 72 -10.98 -7.55 8.11
C LEU A 72 -12.49 -7.34 8.32
N ALA A 73 -13.24 -8.41 8.58
CA ALA A 73 -14.67 -8.34 8.86
C ALA A 73 -14.97 -7.56 10.14
N GLY A 74 -14.28 -7.89 11.23
CA GLY A 74 -14.40 -7.20 12.51
C GLY A 74 -13.96 -5.74 12.42
N GLY A 75 -12.93 -5.45 11.63
CA GLY A 75 -12.45 -4.11 11.33
C GLY A 75 -13.50 -3.26 10.63
N VAL A 76 -14.22 -3.79 9.63
CA VAL A 76 -15.30 -3.07 8.94
C VAL A 76 -16.44 -2.73 9.91
N LEU A 77 -16.79 -3.66 10.80
CA LEU A 77 -17.78 -3.39 11.86
C LEU A 77 -17.27 -2.35 12.87
N GLY A 78 -16.01 -2.47 13.29
CA GLY A 78 -15.33 -1.54 14.19
C GLY A 78 -15.17 -0.14 13.59
N ALA A 79 -14.95 -0.02 12.29
CA ALA A 79 -14.84 1.24 11.56
C ALA A 79 -16.10 2.10 11.75
N ARG A 80 -17.29 1.49 11.72
CA ARG A 80 -18.55 2.18 12.01
C ARG A 80 -18.57 2.76 13.42
N LEU A 81 -18.05 2.04 14.41
CA LEU A 81 -17.97 2.51 15.80
C LEU A 81 -16.93 3.63 15.95
N LEU A 82 -15.79 3.52 15.27
CA LEU A 82 -14.73 4.52 15.28
C LEU A 82 -15.15 5.84 14.62
N CYS A 83 -16.08 5.80 13.67
CA CYS A 83 -16.70 6.99 13.07
C CYS A 83 -17.71 7.70 13.99
N ALA A 84 -18.06 7.14 15.15
CA ALA A 84 -19.00 7.80 16.04
C ALA A 84 -18.44 9.13 16.58
N PRO A 85 -19.25 10.19 16.64
CA PRO A 85 -18.81 11.52 17.08
C PRO A 85 -18.38 11.55 18.56
N THR A 86 -18.78 10.55 19.35
CA THR A 86 -18.41 10.39 20.76
C THR A 86 -16.97 9.92 20.95
N VAL A 87 -16.33 9.36 19.91
CA VAL A 87 -14.95 8.87 19.98
C VAL A 87 -13.99 10.05 19.89
N LYS A 88 -13.20 10.27 20.94
CA LYS A 88 -12.19 11.34 20.96
C LYS A 88 -11.18 11.19 19.81
N PRO A 89 -10.71 12.29 19.19
CA PRO A 89 -9.73 12.24 18.08
C PRO A 89 -8.48 11.40 18.36
N ALA A 90 -7.89 11.51 19.55
CA ALA A 90 -6.70 10.73 19.91
C ALA A 90 -7.01 9.23 20.02
N VAL A 91 -8.18 8.87 20.54
CA VAL A 91 -8.64 7.47 20.63
C VAL A 91 -8.89 6.92 19.22
N PHE A 92 -9.49 7.71 18.33
CA PHE A 92 -9.66 7.34 16.93
C PHE A 92 -8.32 7.07 16.25
N ALA A 93 -7.38 8.02 16.34
CA ALA A 93 -6.07 7.89 15.71
C ALA A 93 -5.33 6.63 16.20
N LEU A 94 -5.31 6.40 17.52
CA LEU A 94 -4.69 5.22 18.12
C LEU A 94 -5.39 3.93 17.67
N ALA A 95 -6.71 3.86 17.76
CA ALA A 95 -7.47 2.66 17.39
C ALA A 95 -7.35 2.34 15.88
N ALA A 96 -7.38 3.36 15.01
CA ALA A 96 -7.16 3.19 13.58
C ALA A 96 -5.72 2.71 13.27
N THR A 97 -4.73 3.23 14.01
CA THR A 97 -3.32 2.80 13.89
C THR A 97 -3.17 1.34 14.31
N VAL A 98 -3.74 0.94 15.45
CA VAL A 98 -3.71 -0.44 15.94
C VAL A 98 -4.44 -1.38 14.97
N LEU A 99 -5.61 -0.98 14.47
CA LEU A 99 -6.36 -1.75 13.47
C LEU A 99 -5.54 -1.94 12.19
N GLY A 100 -4.96 -0.86 11.66
CA GLY A 100 -4.14 -0.94 10.45
C GLY A 100 -2.88 -1.78 10.64
N LEU A 101 -2.21 -1.69 11.80
CA LEU A 101 -1.08 -2.57 12.13
C LEU A 101 -1.51 -4.04 12.17
N ALA A 102 -2.61 -4.34 12.85
CA ALA A 102 -3.13 -5.70 12.99
C ALA A 102 -3.52 -6.29 11.62
N LEU A 103 -4.18 -5.50 10.76
CA LEU A 103 -4.52 -5.92 9.40
C LEU A 103 -3.27 -6.19 8.56
N ARG A 104 -2.27 -5.31 8.60
CA ARG A 104 -1.02 -5.48 7.87
C ARG A 104 -0.28 -6.73 8.31
N LEU A 105 -0.07 -6.91 9.61
CA LEU A 105 0.66 -8.06 10.15
C LEU A 105 -0.08 -9.38 9.90
N SER A 106 -1.40 -9.41 10.13
CA SER A 106 -2.20 -10.63 9.92
C SER A 106 -2.28 -11.03 8.45
N LEU A 107 -2.47 -10.06 7.53
CA LEU A 107 -2.51 -10.35 6.10
C LEU A 107 -1.14 -10.77 5.58
N ASN A 108 -0.06 -10.10 5.97
CA ASN A 108 1.27 -10.49 5.53
C ASN A 108 1.70 -11.83 6.13
N ALA A 109 1.23 -12.21 7.33
CA ALA A 109 1.48 -13.55 7.88
C ALA A 109 0.51 -14.64 7.38
N SER A 110 -0.45 -14.32 6.50
CA SER A 110 -1.56 -15.25 6.20
C SER A 110 -1.11 -16.48 5.43
N ARG A 111 0.02 -16.41 4.72
CA ARG A 111 0.52 -17.50 3.88
C ARG A 111 1.42 -18.42 4.69
N ASP A 112 2.62 -17.98 5.07
CA ASP A 112 3.63 -18.81 5.72
C ASP A 112 3.94 -18.37 7.16
N GLY A 113 3.14 -17.46 7.72
CA GLY A 113 3.28 -16.96 9.10
C GLY A 113 4.24 -15.78 9.23
N PRO A 114 4.78 -15.50 10.44
CA PRO A 114 5.63 -14.33 10.69
C PRO A 114 6.90 -14.23 9.85
N ILE A 115 7.32 -15.32 9.20
CA ILE A 115 8.43 -15.33 8.23
C ILE A 115 8.15 -14.37 7.06
N ASP A 116 6.89 -14.28 6.63
CA ASP A 116 6.46 -13.42 5.52
C ASP A 116 6.51 -11.93 5.86
N TRP A 117 6.72 -11.56 7.12
CA TRP A 117 6.96 -10.16 7.47
C TRP A 117 8.30 -9.65 6.95
N TRP A 118 9.27 -10.53 6.72
CA TRP A 118 10.64 -10.11 6.42
C TRP A 118 11.32 -10.89 5.30
N ILE A 119 10.83 -12.07 4.91
CA ILE A 119 11.50 -12.92 3.91
C ILE A 119 11.73 -12.21 2.57
N PHE A 120 10.83 -11.28 2.19
CA PHE A 120 10.94 -10.50 0.95
C PHE A 120 12.08 -9.47 0.98
N PHE A 121 12.63 -9.14 2.15
CA PHE A 121 13.80 -8.29 2.28
C PHE A 121 15.11 -9.08 2.36
N ASP A 122 15.06 -10.40 2.48
CA ASP A 122 16.26 -11.23 2.62
C ASP A 122 17.00 -11.36 1.27
N PRO A 123 18.25 -10.88 1.16
CA PRO A 123 19.03 -10.92 -0.08
C PRO A 123 19.18 -12.32 -0.70
N ARG A 124 18.93 -13.38 0.06
CA ARG A 124 19.06 -14.78 -0.38
C ARG A 124 17.83 -15.29 -1.11
N PHE A 125 16.71 -14.58 -1.09
CA PHE A 125 15.41 -15.08 -1.58
C PHE A 125 14.67 -14.06 -2.45
N GLY A 126 14.13 -14.54 -3.58
CA GLY A 126 13.09 -13.85 -4.35
C GLY A 126 13.35 -12.36 -4.59
N GLU A 127 12.38 -11.53 -4.22
CA GLU A 127 12.43 -10.06 -4.36
C GLU A 127 13.54 -9.41 -3.51
N GLY A 128 14.01 -10.07 -2.44
CA GLY A 128 15.09 -9.55 -1.60
C GLY A 128 16.41 -9.38 -2.34
N THR A 129 16.63 -10.15 -3.41
CA THR A 129 17.79 -10.00 -4.31
C THR A 129 17.83 -8.66 -5.04
N VAL A 130 16.67 -8.01 -5.18
CA VAL A 130 16.54 -6.70 -5.84
C VAL A 130 16.28 -5.54 -4.88
N GLU A 131 16.19 -5.83 -3.57
CA GLU A 131 15.91 -4.90 -2.48
C GLU A 131 17.15 -4.15 -1.95
N TYR A 132 16.91 -3.18 -1.06
CA TYR A 132 17.94 -2.29 -0.50
C TYR A 132 19.04 -3.02 0.26
N LEU A 133 18.75 -4.12 0.96
CA LEU A 133 19.77 -4.86 1.70
C LEU A 133 20.83 -5.49 0.77
N SER A 134 20.43 -5.88 -0.45
CA SER A 134 21.35 -6.38 -1.47
C SER A 134 22.28 -5.29 -2.03
N ALA A 135 21.94 -4.02 -1.82
CA ALA A 135 22.71 -2.86 -2.27
C ALA A 135 23.69 -2.33 -1.20
N LEU A 136 23.67 -2.85 0.03
CA LEU A 136 24.53 -2.39 1.13
C LEU A 136 26.03 -2.39 0.80
N PRO A 137 26.60 -3.36 0.05
CA PRO A 137 28.02 -3.32 -0.32
C PRO A 137 28.43 -2.06 -1.10
N ALA A 138 27.50 -1.36 -1.74
CA ALA A 138 27.78 -0.08 -2.39
C ALA A 138 28.21 1.03 -1.40
N LEU A 139 27.97 0.82 -0.10
CA LEU A 139 28.33 1.74 0.98
C LEU A 139 29.66 1.38 1.67
N ASP A 140 30.38 0.35 1.23
CA ASP A 140 31.62 -0.13 1.88
C ASP A 140 32.71 0.96 1.97
N PHE A 141 32.69 1.94 1.06
CA PHE A 141 33.60 3.09 1.04
C PHE A 141 33.01 4.35 1.71
N GLY A 142 31.87 4.21 2.36
CA GLY A 142 31.18 5.27 3.10
C GLY A 142 30.09 5.97 2.29
N VAL A 143 29.06 6.42 3.02
CA VAL A 143 27.90 7.16 2.47
C VAL A 143 28.30 8.42 1.69
N PRO A 144 29.27 9.25 2.14
CA PRO A 144 29.65 10.45 1.38
C PRO A 144 30.17 10.13 -0.03
N LEU A 145 31.04 9.11 -0.17
CA LEU A 145 31.57 8.71 -1.47
C LEU A 145 30.47 8.10 -2.34
N PHE A 146 29.61 7.27 -1.76
CA PHE A 146 28.46 6.72 -2.47
C PHE A 146 27.54 7.82 -3.04
N LEU A 147 27.24 8.86 -2.25
CA LEU A 147 26.43 9.98 -2.71
C LEU A 147 27.10 10.81 -3.80
N ASP A 148 28.41 11.05 -3.69
CA ASP A 148 29.20 11.76 -4.70
C ASP A 148 29.24 11.01 -6.04
N ARG A 149 29.32 9.68 -5.99
CA ARG A 149 29.50 8.81 -7.17
C ARG A 149 28.22 8.09 -7.59
N PHE A 150 27.06 8.42 -6.99
CA PHE A 150 25.82 7.67 -7.19
C PHE A 150 25.46 7.50 -8.67
N ALA A 151 25.57 8.59 -9.46
CA ALA A 151 25.25 8.57 -10.88
C ALA A 151 26.10 7.57 -11.69
N GLU A 152 27.31 7.28 -11.23
CA GLU A 152 28.22 6.32 -11.87
C GLU A 152 28.00 4.89 -11.37
N THR A 153 27.63 4.73 -10.10
CA THR A 153 27.42 3.41 -9.48
C THR A 153 26.00 2.89 -9.66
N ALA A 154 25.03 3.76 -9.97
CA ALA A 154 23.61 3.45 -10.01
C ALA A 154 23.29 2.24 -10.89
N SER A 155 23.90 2.14 -12.07
CA SER A 155 23.67 1.04 -13.02
C SER A 155 24.12 -0.33 -12.52
N ALA A 156 24.97 -0.38 -11.49
CA ALA A 156 25.42 -1.61 -10.84
C ALA A 156 24.56 -2.00 -9.62
N LEU A 157 23.59 -1.16 -9.22
CA LEU A 157 22.73 -1.42 -8.08
C LEU A 157 21.55 -2.35 -8.44
N PRO A 158 21.02 -3.09 -7.46
CA PRO A 158 19.75 -3.81 -7.62
C PRO A 158 18.58 -2.89 -8.01
N VAL A 159 17.55 -3.45 -8.67
CA VAL A 159 16.52 -2.65 -9.37
C VAL A 159 15.76 -1.68 -8.44
N HIS A 160 15.49 -2.05 -7.19
CA HIS A 160 14.80 -1.13 -6.27
C HIS A 160 15.73 -0.03 -5.77
N ALA A 161 17.03 -0.31 -5.60
CA ALA A 161 18.00 0.70 -5.19
C ALA A 161 18.32 1.69 -6.33
N VAL A 162 18.44 1.23 -7.59
CA VAL A 162 18.66 2.12 -8.74
C VAL A 162 17.42 2.94 -9.10
N GLY A 163 16.23 2.39 -8.88
CA GLY A 163 14.96 3.05 -9.21
C GLY A 163 14.60 4.25 -8.32
N HIS A 164 15.35 4.48 -7.24
CA HIS A 164 15.03 5.50 -6.24
C HIS A 164 16.24 6.41 -5.94
N PRO A 165 16.01 7.63 -5.43
CA PRO A 165 17.09 8.45 -4.88
C PRO A 165 17.87 7.70 -3.79
N PRO A 166 19.18 7.96 -3.62
CA PRO A 166 20.07 7.20 -2.73
C PRO A 166 19.75 7.34 -1.23
N GLY A 167 18.75 8.13 -0.86
CA GLY A 167 18.42 8.49 0.51
C GLY A 167 18.08 7.28 1.39
N LEU A 168 17.21 6.38 0.92
CA LEU A 168 16.83 5.23 1.74
C LEU A 168 18.02 4.28 1.97
N LEU A 169 18.76 3.91 0.92
CA LEU A 169 19.95 3.08 1.06
C LEU A 169 20.96 3.70 2.05
N SER A 170 21.18 5.01 1.94
CA SER A 170 22.05 5.75 2.87
C SER A 170 21.56 5.68 4.31
N VAL A 171 20.25 5.85 4.55
CA VAL A 171 19.65 5.76 5.90
C VAL A 171 19.79 4.34 6.47
N VAL A 172 19.53 3.30 5.67
CA VAL A 172 19.69 1.91 6.09
C VAL A 172 21.14 1.64 6.52
N GLY A 173 22.12 2.08 5.71
CA GLY A 173 23.54 1.95 6.05
C GLY A 173 23.95 2.76 7.30
N LEU A 174 23.50 4.01 7.44
CA LEU A 174 23.79 4.84 8.61
C LEU A 174 23.19 4.30 9.91
N LEU A 175 22.03 3.64 9.83
CA LEU A 175 21.40 2.99 10.97
C LEU A 175 21.97 1.61 11.29
N GLY A 176 22.90 1.09 10.47
CA GLY A 176 23.47 -0.24 10.66
C GLY A 176 22.46 -1.37 10.48
N ILE A 177 21.45 -1.18 9.61
CA ILE A 177 20.43 -2.20 9.36
C ILE A 177 20.97 -3.18 8.32
N GLU A 178 21.45 -4.33 8.79
CA GLU A 178 22.07 -5.36 7.93
C GLU A 178 21.22 -6.62 7.77
N SER A 179 20.05 -6.68 8.40
CA SER A 179 19.20 -7.88 8.40
C SER A 179 17.79 -7.61 7.93
N ALA A 180 17.22 -8.59 7.24
CA ALA A 180 15.85 -8.53 6.74
C ALA A 180 14.79 -8.28 7.84
N PRO A 181 14.87 -8.94 9.03
CA PRO A 181 13.94 -8.64 10.12
C PRO A 181 14.04 -7.19 10.62
N ALA A 182 15.26 -6.63 10.72
CA ALA A 182 15.45 -5.25 11.16
C ALA A 182 14.92 -4.25 10.11
N PHE A 183 15.14 -4.52 8.83
CA PHE A 183 14.61 -3.67 7.76
C PHE A 183 13.08 -3.77 7.68
N ALA A 184 12.50 -4.96 7.81
CA ALA A 184 11.06 -5.16 7.93
C ALA A 184 10.46 -4.37 9.09
N ALA A 185 11.09 -4.42 10.27
CA ALA A 185 10.63 -3.69 11.44
C ALA A 185 10.61 -2.18 11.18
N LEU A 186 11.63 -1.63 10.51
CA LEU A 186 11.63 -0.23 10.07
C LEU A 186 10.46 0.07 9.12
N ILE A 187 10.26 -0.74 8.08
CA ILE A 187 9.20 -0.53 7.08
C ILE A 187 7.81 -0.62 7.72
N ILE A 188 7.56 -1.62 8.58
CA ILE A 188 6.29 -1.78 9.30
C ILE A 188 6.05 -0.58 10.23
N ALA A 189 7.05 -0.19 11.01
CA ALA A 189 6.95 0.92 11.96
C ALA A 189 6.71 2.25 11.24
N VAL A 190 7.47 2.56 10.20
CA VAL A 190 7.26 3.80 9.42
C VAL A 190 5.95 3.74 8.68
N GLY A 191 5.65 2.63 8.00
CA GLY A 191 4.44 2.47 7.22
C GLY A 191 3.18 2.67 8.05
N VAL A 192 3.14 2.21 9.31
CA VAL A 192 1.95 2.38 10.16
C VAL A 192 1.76 3.83 10.60
N LEU A 193 2.84 4.62 10.72
CA LEU A 193 2.76 6.05 11.04
C LEU A 193 2.04 6.86 9.95
N ALA A 194 1.92 6.34 8.73
CA ALA A 194 1.12 6.99 7.69
C ALA A 194 -0.37 7.12 8.11
N ILE A 195 -0.89 6.21 8.94
CA ILE A 195 -2.31 6.22 9.36
C ILE A 195 -2.65 7.48 10.18
N PRO A 196 -1.98 7.77 11.32
CA PRO A 196 -2.25 8.99 12.06
C PRO A 196 -1.90 10.25 11.25
N LEU A 197 -0.90 10.20 10.35
CA LEU A 197 -0.58 11.31 9.48
C LEU A 197 -1.68 11.61 8.45
N VAL A 198 -2.27 10.58 7.84
CA VAL A 198 -3.44 10.72 6.95
C VAL A 198 -4.62 11.31 7.70
N TYR A 199 -4.84 10.91 8.96
CA TYR A 199 -5.89 11.49 9.78
C TYR A 199 -5.66 12.98 10.05
N LEU A 200 -4.46 13.35 10.49
CA LEU A 200 -4.10 14.76 10.71
C LEU A 200 -4.21 15.57 9.42
N LEU A 201 -3.71 15.05 8.31
CA LEU A 201 -3.80 15.70 7.00
C LEU A 201 -5.26 15.88 6.55
N GLY A 202 -6.09 14.86 6.75
CA GLY A 202 -7.53 14.92 6.45
C GLY A 202 -8.25 15.99 7.27
N ARG A 203 -7.88 16.17 8.54
CA ARG A 203 -8.44 17.23 9.40
C ARG A 203 -8.07 18.63 8.92
N GLU A 204 -6.88 18.80 8.35
CA GLU A 204 -6.44 20.09 7.78
C GLU A 204 -7.06 20.38 6.41
N LEU A 205 -7.49 19.37 5.65
CA LEU A 205 -7.95 19.52 4.27
C LEU A 205 -9.47 19.42 4.07
N LEU A 206 -10.19 18.69 4.92
CA LEU A 206 -11.58 18.30 4.66
C LEU A 206 -12.61 19.07 5.49
N ASP A 207 -12.17 20.02 6.33
CA ASP A 207 -12.94 20.89 7.23
C ASP A 207 -13.89 20.18 8.23
N ASP A 208 -13.98 18.85 8.16
CA ASP A 208 -14.88 18.00 8.93
C ASP A 208 -14.15 16.74 9.43
N ASP A 209 -14.20 16.53 10.74
CA ASP A 209 -13.58 15.38 11.40
C ASP A 209 -14.19 14.05 10.91
N ALA A 210 -15.48 14.00 10.59
CA ALA A 210 -16.11 12.78 10.08
C ALA A 210 -15.53 12.36 8.72
N ARG A 211 -15.27 13.32 7.83
CA ARG A 211 -14.59 13.07 6.54
C ARG A 211 -13.13 12.66 6.73
N ALA A 212 -12.42 13.28 7.66
CA ALA A 212 -11.05 12.88 7.99
C ALA A 212 -10.98 11.43 8.52
N ARG A 213 -11.93 11.03 9.36
CA ARG A 213 -12.05 9.64 9.84
C ARG A 213 -12.35 8.67 8.71
N ALA A 214 -13.31 9.01 7.84
CA ALA A 214 -13.66 8.19 6.69
C ALA A 214 -12.46 8.00 5.75
N ALA A 215 -11.74 9.09 5.42
CA ALA A 215 -10.53 9.03 4.61
C ALA A 215 -9.43 8.15 5.24
N THR A 216 -9.24 8.27 6.56
CA THR A 216 -8.28 7.44 7.31
C THR A 216 -8.66 5.97 7.27
N LEU A 217 -9.93 5.63 7.48
CA LEU A 217 -10.40 4.24 7.44
C LEU A 217 -10.35 3.68 6.02
N LEU A 218 -10.67 4.48 5.00
CA LEU A 218 -10.47 4.08 3.60
C LEU A 218 -9.01 3.77 3.32
N PHE A 219 -8.07 4.55 3.86
CA PHE A 219 -6.64 4.26 3.77
C PHE A 219 -6.26 2.97 4.54
N VAL A 220 -6.78 2.76 5.75
CA VAL A 220 -6.56 1.54 6.54
C VAL A 220 -7.03 0.29 5.80
N PHE A 221 -8.14 0.36 5.06
CA PHE A 221 -8.70 -0.75 4.29
C PHE A 221 -8.23 -0.81 2.83
N ALA A 222 -7.42 0.14 2.37
CA ALA A 222 -6.92 0.14 0.99
C ALA A 222 -6.00 -1.08 0.78
N PRO A 223 -6.26 -1.95 -0.21
CA PRO A 223 -5.47 -3.17 -0.41
C PRO A 223 -3.96 -2.91 -0.54
N SER A 224 -3.59 -1.84 -1.26
CA SER A 224 -2.19 -1.43 -1.39
C SER A 224 -1.57 -1.00 -0.05
N ALA A 225 -2.31 -0.27 0.79
CA ALA A 225 -1.82 0.16 2.09
C ALA A 225 -1.70 -0.99 3.10
N ILE A 226 -2.55 -2.02 3.01
CA ILE A 226 -2.45 -3.20 3.87
C ILE A 226 -1.30 -4.11 3.44
N ILE A 227 -1.16 -4.36 2.14
CA ILE A 227 -0.12 -5.26 1.62
C ILE A 227 1.22 -4.55 1.70
N TYR A 228 1.42 -3.51 0.88
CA TYR A 228 2.71 -2.84 0.72
C TYR A 228 3.12 -2.02 1.93
N GLY A 229 2.17 -1.61 2.78
CA GLY A 229 2.45 -0.89 4.01
C GLY A 229 3.26 -1.65 5.06
N ALA A 230 3.55 -2.94 4.83
CA ALA A 230 4.40 -3.77 5.68
C ALA A 230 5.47 -4.57 4.91
N SER A 231 5.38 -4.66 3.57
CA SER A 231 6.25 -5.49 2.74
C SER A 231 7.02 -4.74 1.66
N ALA A 232 6.85 -3.41 1.54
CA ALA A 232 7.57 -2.62 0.53
C ALA A 232 8.20 -1.36 1.12
N ALA A 233 9.41 -1.05 0.66
CA ALA A 233 10.10 0.19 0.97
C ALA A 233 9.31 1.46 0.56
N ASP A 234 8.44 1.34 -0.43
CA ASP A 234 7.55 2.42 -0.89
C ASP A 234 6.65 2.97 0.23
N ALA A 235 6.33 2.15 1.23
CA ALA A 235 5.58 2.59 2.40
C ALA A 235 6.30 3.71 3.17
N LEU A 236 7.63 3.69 3.21
CA LEU A 236 8.44 4.75 3.82
C LEU A 236 8.29 6.05 3.04
N TYR A 237 8.41 6.02 1.71
CA TYR A 237 8.25 7.20 0.87
C TYR A 237 6.83 7.77 0.94
N ALA A 238 5.80 6.92 0.93
CA ALA A 238 4.41 7.33 1.09
C ALA A 238 4.18 8.03 2.45
N THR A 239 4.79 7.50 3.52
CA THR A 239 4.70 8.10 4.87
C THR A 239 5.40 9.46 4.92
N LEU A 240 6.63 9.54 4.40
CA LEU A 240 7.38 10.80 4.34
C LEU A 240 6.69 11.85 3.47
N GLY A 241 6.11 11.45 2.34
CA GLY A 241 5.32 12.32 1.48
C GLY A 241 4.08 12.86 2.20
N THR A 242 3.38 12.01 2.96
CA THR A 242 2.23 12.42 3.79
C THR A 242 2.64 13.41 4.88
N LEU A 243 3.76 13.15 5.57
CA LEU A 243 4.32 14.06 6.56
C LEU A 243 4.70 15.40 5.94
N ALA A 244 5.39 15.39 4.79
CA ALA A 244 5.77 16.60 4.07
C ALA A 244 4.54 17.42 3.66
N ALA A 245 3.51 16.78 3.12
CA ALA A 245 2.24 17.44 2.78
C ALA A 245 1.59 18.09 4.01
N LEU A 246 1.51 17.36 5.13
CA LEU A 246 0.99 17.89 6.39
C LEU A 246 1.79 19.12 6.87
N LEU A 247 3.12 19.06 6.85
CA LEU A 247 3.98 20.17 7.24
C LEU A 247 3.83 21.38 6.32
N LEU A 248 3.63 21.18 5.02
CA LEU A 248 3.42 22.28 4.06
C LEU A 248 2.07 22.98 4.28
N ILE A 249 1.02 22.25 4.61
CA ILE A 249 -0.32 22.80 4.85
C ILE A 249 -0.38 23.51 6.20
N THR A 250 0.16 22.90 7.25
CA THR A 250 0.15 23.47 8.61
C THR A 250 1.05 24.71 8.75
N ARG A 251 2.06 24.88 7.89
CA ARG A 251 2.94 26.08 7.86
C ARG A 251 2.32 27.33 7.23
N ARG A 252 1.05 27.29 6.78
CA ARG A 252 0.35 28.45 6.21
C ARG A 252 0.24 29.71 7.10
N PRO A 253 0.41 29.71 8.44
CA PRO A 253 0.52 30.96 9.19
C PRO A 253 1.90 31.64 9.08
N LEU A 254 3.00 30.90 8.88
CA LEU A 254 4.36 31.47 8.90
C LEU A 254 4.74 32.18 7.59
N VAL A 255 4.29 31.68 6.43
CA VAL A 255 4.55 32.33 5.13
C VAL A 255 3.75 33.63 4.99
N ARG A 256 2.55 33.72 5.57
CA ARG A 256 1.78 34.98 5.61
C ARG A 256 2.40 36.05 6.51
N LEU A 257 3.25 35.66 7.46
CA LEU A 257 4.01 36.57 8.33
C LEU A 257 5.31 37.06 7.68
N VAL A 258 5.92 36.26 6.79
CA VAL A 258 7.18 36.60 6.10
C VAL A 258 6.93 37.27 4.73
N ALA A 259 5.80 37.01 4.10
CA ALA A 259 5.36 37.65 2.86
C ALA A 259 4.46 38.88 3.10
N GLY A 260 4.48 39.43 4.32
CA GLY A 260 3.88 40.72 4.66
C GLY A 260 4.72 41.88 4.16
#